data_AF-A0A0K2AQD2-F1
#
_entry.id   AF-A0A0K2AQD2-F1
#
_cell.length_a   1.000
_cell.length_b   1.000
_cell.length_c   1.000
_cell.angle_alpha   90.00
_cell.angle_beta   90.00
_cell.angle_gamma   90.00
#
_symmetry.space_group_name_H-M   'P 1'
#
loop_
_entity.id
_entity.type
_entity.pdbx_description
1 polymer ?
#
loop_
_entity_poly.entity_id
_entity_poly.type
_entity_poly.pdbx_seq_one_letter_code
_entity_poly.pdbx_strand_id
1 'polypeptide(L)'
;MGIGRRVAEARAEQGVTQEQLAVAVGLERSALAKIETEKRRLSALELVAIARELKRRVEWFVDDAPPALVSYRRAHPDVATQAIDLRLDELVRETEFVVSCIPGLISGQPEPLPHPTTAAEAEEMADTARRLLGLGPADPAHNIAGLAAALGLLIFSLDLGEGADAGTVLLERGGVTLVNGSRMVGRRRLAAAHELGHYLIADEYALDWRIASSEADGLEARLDRFARALLLPESDLRTRWARWTNAPDESWRDAAVRAASHYRVDMATLARRLKELRLVEHSRAEDIRQVQTRRADIVEKDLVVSDELAPASLPRAYEQAVLALYRREAVTEGRALGLLLGTFDSASLPELPPVPGSEIWTVTS
;
A
#
# COMPACT_ATOMS: atom_id res chain seq x y z
N MET A 1 24.51 -7.02 -4.90
CA MET A 1 25.01 -5.75 -5.47
C MET A 1 25.83 -5.06 -4.39
N GLY A 2 27.08 -4.64 -4.63
CA GLY A 2 27.93 -4.15 -3.54
C GLY A 2 27.57 -2.73 -3.07
N ILE A 3 28.05 -2.40 -1.87
CA ILE A 3 27.70 -1.19 -1.10
C ILE A 3 27.93 0.09 -1.92
N GLY A 4 29.03 0.16 -2.67
CA GLY A 4 29.37 1.32 -3.49
C GLY A 4 28.31 1.62 -4.53
N ARG A 5 27.83 0.59 -5.23
CA ARG A 5 26.80 0.75 -6.27
C ARG A 5 25.47 1.21 -5.69
N ARG A 6 25.14 0.79 -4.46
CA ARG A 6 23.95 1.24 -3.71
C ARG A 6 24.05 2.70 -3.28
N VAL A 7 25.24 3.17 -2.91
CA VAL A 7 25.47 4.61 -2.67
C VAL A 7 25.18 5.41 -3.94
N ALA A 8 25.63 4.92 -5.09
CA ALA A 8 25.39 5.57 -6.38
C ALA A 8 23.89 5.61 -6.73
N GLU A 9 23.18 4.51 -6.47
CA GLU A 9 21.73 4.37 -6.66
C GLU A 9 20.96 5.34 -5.75
N ALA A 10 21.15 5.28 -4.44
CA ALA A 10 20.47 6.15 -3.48
C ALA A 10 20.76 7.65 -3.74
N ARG A 11 21.98 7.97 -4.19
CA ARG A 11 22.33 9.34 -4.58
C ARG A 11 21.55 9.78 -5.82
N ALA A 12 21.48 8.94 -6.85
CA ALA A 12 20.76 9.24 -8.09
C ALA A 12 19.25 9.39 -7.85
N GLU A 13 18.66 8.56 -7.00
CA GLU A 13 17.26 8.64 -6.57
C GLU A 13 16.91 10.01 -5.96
N GLN A 14 17.82 10.62 -5.19
CA GLN A 14 17.59 11.94 -4.59
C GLN A 14 17.97 13.11 -5.50
N GLY A 15 18.40 12.85 -6.73
CA GLY A 15 18.87 13.90 -7.65
C GLY A 15 20.13 14.62 -7.16
N VAL A 16 20.87 14.02 -6.23
CA VAL A 16 22.08 14.61 -5.64
C VAL A 16 23.27 14.31 -6.55
N THR A 17 24.11 15.30 -6.82
CA THR A 17 25.35 15.09 -7.60
C THR A 17 26.45 14.50 -6.71
N GLN A 18 27.44 13.83 -7.32
CA GLN A 18 28.60 13.32 -6.58
C GLN A 18 29.33 14.44 -5.82
N GLU A 19 29.38 15.66 -6.38
CA GLU A 19 29.99 16.81 -5.71
C GLU A 19 29.23 17.18 -4.44
N GLN A 20 27.89 17.31 -4.54
CA GLN A 20 27.05 17.68 -3.40
C GLN A 20 27.14 16.66 -2.27
N LEU A 21 27.03 15.36 -2.59
CA LEU A 21 27.13 14.31 -1.57
C LEU A 21 28.53 14.31 -0.93
N ALA A 22 29.59 14.43 -1.73
CA ALA A 22 30.96 14.43 -1.23
C ALA A 22 31.20 15.60 -0.24
N VAL A 23 30.77 16.81 -0.59
CA VAL A 23 30.84 17.98 0.29
C VAL A 23 30.07 17.75 1.59
N ALA A 24 28.84 17.22 1.52
CA ALA A 24 28.00 17.01 2.68
C ALA A 24 28.59 15.99 3.69
N VAL A 25 29.29 14.96 3.20
CA VAL A 25 29.88 13.91 4.04
C VAL A 25 31.37 14.12 4.31
N GLY A 26 31.95 15.25 3.90
CA GLY A 26 33.36 15.59 4.14
C GLY A 26 34.35 14.73 3.34
N LEU A 27 33.97 14.29 2.14
CA LEU A 27 34.81 13.53 1.22
C LEU A 27 35.22 14.34 0.00
N GLU A 28 36.36 13.97 -0.58
CA GLU A 28 36.74 14.40 -1.92
C GLU A 28 35.81 13.77 -2.96
N ARG A 29 35.35 14.53 -3.97
CA ARG A 29 34.50 13.98 -5.05
C ARG A 29 35.13 12.74 -5.71
N SER A 30 36.45 12.76 -5.91
CA SER A 30 37.17 11.63 -6.49
C SER A 30 37.17 10.39 -5.59
N ALA A 31 37.12 10.56 -4.26
CA ALA A 31 36.99 9.47 -3.31
C ALA A 31 35.57 8.89 -3.33
N LEU A 32 34.54 9.73 -3.42
CA LEU A 32 33.15 9.27 -3.57
C LEU A 32 32.96 8.50 -4.90
N ALA A 33 33.48 9.00 -6.02
CA ALA A 33 33.39 8.28 -7.30
C ALA A 33 34.09 6.90 -7.25
N LYS A 34 35.20 6.79 -6.53
CA LYS A 34 35.88 5.51 -6.30
C LYS A 34 35.09 4.58 -5.37
N ILE A 35 34.36 5.11 -4.39
CA ILE A 35 33.42 4.33 -3.58
C ILE A 35 32.30 3.79 -4.46
N GLU A 36 31.63 4.66 -5.24
CA GLU A 36 30.49 4.29 -6.09
C GLU A 36 30.84 3.23 -7.14
N THR A 37 32.08 3.25 -7.63
CA THR A 37 32.61 2.26 -8.59
C THR A 37 33.30 1.07 -7.92
N GLU A 38 33.21 0.93 -6.59
CA GLU A 38 33.80 -0.15 -5.78
C GLU A 38 35.34 -0.24 -5.85
N LYS A 39 36.00 0.81 -6.35
CA LYS A 39 37.46 0.95 -6.41
C LYS A 39 38.08 1.42 -5.10
N ARG A 40 37.26 1.86 -4.13
CA ARG A 40 37.66 2.24 -2.77
C ARG A 40 36.68 1.68 -1.76
N ARG A 41 37.20 1.08 -0.68
CA ARG A 41 36.37 0.60 0.42
C ARG A 41 35.77 1.77 1.20
N LEU A 42 34.55 1.58 1.66
CA LEU A 42 33.83 2.51 2.51
C LEU A 42 34.07 2.16 3.98
N SER A 43 34.44 3.14 4.81
CA SER A 43 34.49 2.97 6.26
C SER A 43 33.08 3.06 6.87
N ALA A 44 32.92 2.51 8.09
CA ALA A 44 31.65 2.57 8.80
C ALA A 44 31.20 4.01 9.09
N LEU A 45 32.14 4.92 9.43
CA LEU A 45 31.84 6.33 9.67
C LEU A 45 31.38 7.05 8.41
N GLU A 46 32.04 6.81 7.27
CA GLU A 46 31.60 7.33 5.97
C GLU A 46 30.23 6.79 5.58
N LEU A 47 29.97 5.51 5.83
CA LEU A 47 28.67 4.90 5.55
C LEU A 47 27.55 5.52 6.39
N VAL A 48 27.78 5.75 7.69
CA VAL A 48 26.81 6.42 8.56
C VAL A 48 26.55 7.86 8.11
N ALA A 49 27.59 8.59 7.71
CA ALA A 49 27.45 9.96 7.20
C ALA A 49 26.65 9.99 5.89
N ILE A 50 26.97 9.10 4.94
CA ILE A 50 26.23 8.94 3.68
C ILE A 50 24.79 8.53 3.93
N ALA A 51 24.54 7.59 4.83
CA ALA A 51 23.20 7.13 5.18
C ALA A 51 22.35 8.29 5.72
N ARG A 52 22.92 9.09 6.64
CA ARG A 52 22.25 10.28 7.18
C ARG A 52 21.95 11.31 6.09
N GLU A 53 22.92 11.62 5.23
CA GLU A 53 22.75 12.62 4.17
C GLU A 53 21.69 12.17 3.14
N LEU A 54 21.74 10.91 2.73
CA LEU A 54 20.78 10.32 1.80
C LEU A 54 19.46 9.93 2.48
N LYS A 55 19.27 10.23 3.77
CA LYS A 55 18.07 9.89 4.55
C LYS A 55 17.66 8.42 4.42
N ARG A 56 18.67 7.55 4.37
CA ARG A 56 18.50 6.08 4.36
C ARG A 56 19.12 5.52 5.63
N ARG A 57 18.63 4.37 6.06
CA ARG A 57 19.26 3.66 7.17
C ARG A 57 20.47 2.87 6.67
N VAL A 58 21.42 2.62 7.55
CA VAL A 58 22.69 1.95 7.21
C VAL A 58 22.42 0.56 6.63
N GLU A 59 21.43 -0.15 7.17
CA GLU A 59 20.99 -1.48 6.76
C GLU A 59 20.62 -1.55 5.28
N TRP A 60 20.04 -0.46 4.71
CA TRP A 60 19.68 -0.42 3.28
C TRP A 60 20.90 -0.58 2.36
N PHE A 61 22.07 -0.10 2.79
CA PHE A 61 23.30 -0.20 2.02
C PHE A 61 24.00 -1.55 2.18
N VAL A 62 23.76 -2.24 3.29
CA VAL A 62 24.48 -3.47 3.67
C VAL A 62 23.69 -4.72 3.29
N ASP A 63 22.39 -4.73 3.57
CA ASP A 63 21.54 -5.90 3.40
C ASP A 63 21.19 -6.13 1.94
N ASP A 64 21.20 -7.39 1.48
CA ASP A 64 20.69 -7.71 0.16
C ASP A 64 19.25 -7.19 -0.05
N ALA A 65 18.95 -6.75 -1.26
CA ALA A 65 17.58 -6.35 -1.56
C ALA A 65 16.69 -7.59 -1.41
N PRO A 66 15.57 -7.49 -0.67
CA PRO A 66 14.56 -8.53 -0.63
C PRO A 66 14.31 -9.10 -2.04
N PRO A 67 14.32 -10.43 -2.23
CA PRO A 67 14.07 -11.03 -3.54
C PRO A 67 12.79 -10.47 -4.19
N ALA A 68 11.77 -10.25 -3.36
CA ALA A 68 10.53 -9.56 -3.69
C ALA A 68 10.73 -8.20 -4.38
N LEU A 69 11.59 -7.32 -3.82
CA LEU A 69 11.90 -6.01 -4.39
C LEU A 69 12.74 -6.12 -5.67
N VAL A 70 13.63 -7.11 -5.75
CA VAL A 70 14.41 -7.36 -6.97
C VAL A 70 13.48 -7.76 -8.12
N SER A 71 12.50 -8.64 -7.85
CA SER A 71 11.47 -9.02 -8.82
C SER A 71 10.61 -7.82 -9.21
N TYR A 72 10.12 -7.04 -8.24
CA TYR A 72 9.31 -5.83 -8.48
C TYR A 72 10.01 -4.78 -9.36
N ARG A 73 11.31 -4.55 -9.15
CA ARG A 73 12.07 -3.58 -9.95
C ARG A 73 12.39 -4.08 -11.36
N ARG A 74 12.61 -5.39 -11.53
CA ARG A 74 12.77 -6.00 -12.87
C ARG A 74 11.49 -5.89 -13.70
N ALA A 75 10.38 -5.92 -12.99
CA ALA A 75 9.04 -5.78 -13.49
C ALA A 75 8.67 -4.37 -13.97
N HIS A 76 9.31 -3.34 -13.41
CA HIS A 76 9.05 -1.94 -13.74
C HIS A 76 10.32 -1.19 -14.18
N PRO A 77 11.01 -1.62 -15.26
CA PRO A 77 12.33 -1.11 -15.60
C PRO A 77 12.32 0.31 -16.20
N ASP A 78 11.21 0.74 -16.81
CA ASP A 78 11.10 2.00 -17.57
C ASP A 78 10.44 3.15 -16.78
N VAL A 79 10.07 2.91 -15.53
CA VAL A 79 9.53 3.94 -14.65
C VAL A 79 10.69 4.57 -13.89
N ALA A 80 11.01 5.84 -14.18
CA ALA A 80 11.94 6.60 -13.34
C ALA A 80 11.49 6.45 -11.88
N THR A 81 12.39 5.99 -10.98
CA THR A 81 12.04 5.58 -9.62
C THR A 81 11.11 6.59 -8.97
N GLN A 82 9.83 6.23 -8.86
CA GLN A 82 8.83 7.13 -8.35
C GLN A 82 8.95 7.19 -6.82
N ALA A 83 8.42 8.25 -6.23
CA ALA A 83 8.39 8.38 -4.77
C ALA A 83 7.71 7.18 -4.08
N ILE A 84 6.77 6.52 -4.78
CA ILE A 84 6.10 5.31 -4.30
C ILE A 84 7.08 4.13 -4.18
N ASP A 85 7.97 3.92 -5.15
CA ASP A 85 8.90 2.80 -5.18
C ASP A 85 9.84 2.86 -3.97
N LEU A 86 10.37 4.04 -3.69
CA LEU A 86 11.31 4.25 -2.57
C LEU A 86 10.67 3.98 -1.21
N ARG A 87 9.38 4.30 -1.08
CA ARG A 87 8.61 4.09 0.14
C ARG A 87 8.14 2.65 0.26
N LEU A 88 7.72 2.04 -0.84
CA LEU A 88 7.36 0.63 -0.90
C LEU A 88 8.57 -0.26 -0.57
N ASP A 89 9.74 0.07 -1.11
CA ASP A 89 11.01 -0.58 -0.77
C ASP A 89 11.32 -0.53 0.73
N GLU A 90 11.13 0.65 1.34
CA GLU A 90 11.32 0.85 2.78
C GLU A 90 10.34 -0.02 3.57
N LEU A 91 9.05 0.04 3.23
CA LEU A 91 7.99 -0.74 3.89
C LEU A 91 8.18 -2.24 3.77
N VAL A 92 8.63 -2.74 2.62
CA VAL A 92 8.89 -4.17 2.42
C VAL A 92 10.00 -4.64 3.34
N ARG A 93 11.13 -3.92 3.38
CA ARG A 93 12.26 -4.26 4.28
C ARG A 93 11.84 -4.25 5.75
N GLU A 94 11.05 -3.25 6.14
CA GLU A 94 10.54 -3.13 7.51
C GLU A 94 9.56 -4.24 7.85
N THR A 95 8.73 -4.62 6.89
CA THR A 95 7.78 -5.71 7.06
C THR A 95 8.50 -7.04 7.20
N GLU A 96 9.47 -7.34 6.33
CA GLU A 96 10.27 -8.57 6.44
C GLU A 96 11.03 -8.64 7.78
N PHE A 97 11.60 -7.53 8.24
CA PHE A 97 12.21 -7.48 9.57
C PHE A 97 11.21 -7.85 10.67
N VAL A 98 10.02 -7.23 10.70
CA VAL A 98 9.01 -7.51 11.74
C VAL A 98 8.49 -8.95 11.63
N VAL A 99 8.24 -9.45 10.41
CA VAL A 99 7.81 -10.83 10.15
C VAL A 99 8.86 -11.84 10.62
N SER A 100 10.15 -11.58 10.39
CA SER A 100 11.23 -12.45 10.87
C SER A 100 11.28 -12.54 12.40
N CYS A 101 10.84 -11.49 13.08
CA CYS A 101 10.83 -11.38 14.53
C CYS A 101 9.52 -11.89 15.17
N ILE A 102 8.41 -11.87 14.44
CA ILE A 102 7.07 -12.32 14.86
C ILE A 102 6.54 -13.34 13.83
N PRO A 103 6.97 -14.61 13.93
CA PRO A 103 6.43 -15.66 13.08
C PRO A 103 4.91 -15.77 13.27
N GLY A 104 4.15 -15.53 12.21
CA GLY A 104 2.68 -15.55 12.24
C GLY A 104 1.98 -14.20 12.12
N LEU A 105 2.73 -13.08 12.05
CA LEU A 105 2.16 -11.77 11.71
C LEU A 105 1.34 -11.84 10.41
N ILE A 106 1.93 -12.42 9.38
CA ILE A 106 1.23 -12.74 8.13
C ILE A 106 0.66 -14.15 8.26
N SER A 107 -0.64 -14.28 8.03
CA SER A 107 -1.37 -15.55 8.03
C SER A 107 -2.56 -15.47 7.07
N GLY A 108 -3.20 -16.60 6.77
CA GLY A 108 -4.43 -16.62 5.98
C GLY A 108 -4.26 -16.37 4.47
N GLN A 109 -3.03 -16.34 3.95
CA GLN A 109 -2.78 -16.25 2.50
C GLN A 109 -3.50 -17.39 1.77
N PRO A 110 -4.41 -17.07 0.83
CA PRO A 110 -5.08 -18.08 0.02
C PRO A 110 -4.13 -18.62 -1.05
N GLU A 111 -4.49 -19.78 -1.61
CA GLU A 111 -3.91 -20.22 -2.88
C GLU A 111 -4.20 -19.19 -3.98
N PRO A 112 -3.26 -18.97 -4.92
CA PRO A 112 -3.47 -18.04 -6.03
C PRO A 112 -4.73 -18.36 -6.82
N LEU A 113 -5.52 -17.33 -7.11
CA LEU A 113 -6.68 -17.42 -7.97
C LEU A 113 -6.26 -17.46 -9.45
N PRO A 114 -7.05 -18.10 -10.32
CA PRO A 114 -6.82 -18.04 -11.75
C PRO A 114 -6.82 -16.59 -12.27
N HIS A 115 -5.95 -16.30 -13.24
CA HIS A 115 -5.93 -15.00 -13.89
C HIS A 115 -7.23 -14.80 -14.69
N PRO A 116 -7.97 -13.69 -14.49
CA PRO A 116 -9.18 -13.46 -15.26
C PRO A 116 -8.81 -13.19 -16.72
N THR A 117 -9.38 -13.98 -17.64
CA THR A 117 -9.25 -13.81 -19.08
C THR A 117 -10.43 -13.05 -19.68
N THR A 118 -11.56 -13.00 -18.97
CA THR A 118 -12.75 -12.26 -19.40
C THR A 118 -13.26 -11.29 -18.34
N ALA A 119 -14.13 -10.38 -18.76
CA ALA A 119 -14.83 -9.49 -17.85
C ALA A 119 -15.76 -10.23 -16.87
N ALA A 120 -16.31 -11.38 -17.28
CA ALA A 120 -17.14 -12.21 -16.40
C ALA A 120 -16.29 -12.92 -15.34
N GLU A 121 -15.14 -13.47 -15.74
CA GLU A 121 -14.20 -14.08 -14.80
C GLU A 121 -13.66 -13.08 -13.77
N ALA A 122 -13.49 -11.81 -14.14
CA ALA A 122 -13.15 -10.75 -13.18
C ALA A 122 -14.24 -10.51 -12.11
N GLU A 123 -15.53 -10.67 -12.47
CA GLU A 123 -16.65 -10.59 -11.51
C GLU A 123 -16.69 -11.83 -10.62
N GLU A 124 -16.48 -13.02 -11.19
CA GLU A 124 -16.42 -14.28 -10.43
C GLU A 124 -15.23 -14.30 -9.45
N MET A 125 -14.09 -13.72 -9.86
CA MET A 125 -12.95 -13.48 -9.00
C MET A 125 -13.31 -12.54 -7.86
N ALA A 126 -14.07 -11.46 -8.12
CA ALA A 126 -14.53 -10.54 -7.09
C ALA A 126 -15.46 -11.24 -6.08
N ASP A 127 -16.40 -12.06 -6.55
CA ASP A 127 -17.26 -12.86 -5.67
C ASP A 127 -16.46 -13.86 -4.83
N THR A 128 -15.42 -14.45 -5.41
CA THR A 128 -14.50 -15.34 -4.69
C THR A 128 -13.71 -14.59 -3.62
N ALA A 129 -13.14 -13.43 -3.97
CA ALA A 129 -12.46 -12.56 -3.02
C ALA A 129 -13.38 -12.14 -1.88
N ARG A 130 -14.64 -11.78 -2.16
CA ARG A 130 -15.63 -11.44 -1.11
C ARG A 130 -15.84 -12.58 -0.12
N ARG A 131 -15.93 -13.82 -0.60
CA ARG A 131 -16.03 -15.01 0.27
C ARG A 131 -14.77 -15.21 1.12
N LEU A 132 -13.58 -15.06 0.52
CA LEU A 132 -12.31 -15.16 1.25
C LEU A 132 -12.20 -14.09 2.34
N LEU A 133 -12.67 -12.86 2.07
CA LEU A 133 -12.71 -11.76 3.04
C LEU A 133 -13.82 -11.92 4.10
N GLY A 134 -14.64 -12.98 4.04
CA GLY A 134 -15.76 -13.20 4.96
C GLY A 134 -16.95 -12.27 4.77
N LEU A 135 -17.07 -11.64 3.59
CA LEU A 135 -18.17 -10.73 3.26
C LEU A 135 -19.37 -11.50 2.69
N GLY A 136 -20.57 -11.19 3.16
CA GLY A 136 -21.81 -11.64 2.54
C GLY A 136 -22.06 -10.95 1.18
N PRO A 137 -22.97 -11.45 0.33
CA PRO A 137 -23.21 -10.89 -1.01
C PRO A 137 -23.63 -9.41 -1.04
N ALA A 138 -24.26 -8.94 0.04
CA ALA A 138 -24.79 -7.58 0.17
C ALA A 138 -23.98 -6.67 1.10
N ASP A 139 -22.89 -7.18 1.68
CA ASP A 139 -22.13 -6.45 2.70
C ASP A 139 -21.14 -5.48 2.03
N PRO A 140 -21.18 -4.17 2.31
CA PRO A 140 -20.15 -3.27 1.85
C PRO A 140 -18.77 -3.70 2.38
N ALA A 141 -17.75 -3.66 1.54
CA ALA A 141 -16.37 -3.96 1.93
C ALA A 141 -15.75 -2.76 2.69
N HIS A 142 -16.27 -2.42 3.87
CA HIS A 142 -15.68 -1.41 4.76
C HIS A 142 -14.45 -1.98 5.48
N ASN A 143 -13.45 -1.15 5.80
CA ASN A 143 -12.19 -1.58 6.42
C ASN A 143 -11.38 -2.55 5.53
N ILE A 144 -11.14 -2.16 4.28
CA ILE A 144 -10.44 -2.99 3.28
C ILE A 144 -9.03 -3.40 3.74
N ALA A 145 -8.32 -2.54 4.46
CA ALA A 145 -7.00 -2.86 5.02
C ALA A 145 -7.07 -4.00 6.04
N GLY A 146 -8.07 -3.99 6.93
CA GLY A 146 -8.26 -5.06 7.90
C GLY A 146 -8.72 -6.37 7.26
N LEU A 147 -9.60 -6.29 6.26
CA LEU A 147 -10.05 -7.47 5.50
C LEU A 147 -8.88 -8.11 4.74
N ALA A 148 -8.07 -7.30 4.04
CA ALA A 148 -6.89 -7.76 3.31
C ALA A 148 -5.82 -8.36 4.23
N ALA A 149 -5.62 -7.79 5.43
CA ALA A 149 -4.68 -8.33 6.41
C ALA A 149 -5.03 -9.74 6.87
N ALA A 150 -6.32 -10.11 6.91
CA ALA A 150 -6.76 -11.48 7.20
C ALA A 150 -6.38 -12.48 6.10
N LEU A 151 -6.11 -12.00 4.89
CA LEU A 151 -5.58 -12.79 3.78
C LEU A 151 -4.06 -12.66 3.63
N GLY A 152 -3.36 -12.06 4.60
CA GLY A 152 -1.92 -11.90 4.54
C GLY A 152 -1.40 -10.71 3.72
N LEU A 153 -2.28 -9.81 3.27
CA LEU A 153 -1.89 -8.58 2.58
C LEU A 153 -1.90 -7.37 3.53
N LEU A 154 -0.72 -6.80 3.79
CA LEU A 154 -0.54 -5.65 4.67
C LEU A 154 -0.62 -4.35 3.86
N ILE A 155 -1.76 -3.64 3.98
CA ILE A 155 -1.99 -2.37 3.26
C ILE A 155 -1.63 -1.16 4.13
N PHE A 156 -0.60 -0.44 3.70
CA PHE A 156 -0.18 0.84 4.25
C PHE A 156 -0.76 2.00 3.42
N SER A 157 -0.92 3.17 4.03
CA SER A 157 -1.18 4.41 3.30
C SER A 157 -0.33 5.56 3.79
N LEU A 158 0.38 6.22 2.87
CA LEU A 158 1.26 7.35 3.14
C LEU A 158 0.97 8.48 2.14
N ASP A 159 1.25 9.72 2.51
CA ASP A 159 1.16 10.85 1.58
C ASP A 159 2.31 10.78 0.57
N LEU A 160 1.98 10.55 -0.71
CA LEU A 160 2.92 10.50 -1.82
C LEU A 160 2.71 11.67 -2.81
N GLY A 161 1.90 12.66 -2.46
CA GLY A 161 1.52 13.77 -3.34
C GLY A 161 0.98 13.29 -4.68
N GLU A 162 1.49 13.87 -5.78
CA GLU A 162 1.04 13.54 -7.15
C GLU A 162 1.60 12.23 -7.72
N GLY A 163 2.22 11.37 -6.90
CA GLY A 163 2.69 10.05 -7.31
C GLY A 163 1.59 9.06 -7.71
N ALA A 164 1.99 7.84 -8.07
CA ALA A 164 1.08 6.73 -8.37
C ALA A 164 0.04 6.49 -7.26
N ASP A 165 -1.06 5.83 -7.62
CA ASP A 165 -2.19 5.62 -6.70
C ASP A 165 -1.92 4.51 -5.68
N ALA A 166 -1.26 3.43 -6.08
CA ALA A 166 -0.79 2.38 -5.19
C ALA A 166 0.28 1.50 -5.87
N GLY A 167 0.85 0.56 -5.09
CA GLY A 167 1.68 -0.52 -5.60
C GLY A 167 1.83 -1.65 -4.59
N THR A 168 2.00 -2.87 -5.09
CA THR A 168 2.10 -4.09 -4.28
C THR A 168 3.37 -4.87 -4.56
N VAL A 169 3.94 -5.44 -3.50
CA VAL A 169 5.06 -6.37 -3.55
C VAL A 169 4.68 -7.65 -2.82
N LEU A 170 4.79 -8.78 -3.52
CA LEU A 170 4.61 -10.12 -2.93
C LEU A 170 5.84 -10.47 -2.10
N LEU A 171 5.63 -10.90 -0.87
CA LEU A 171 6.69 -11.45 -0.01
C LEU A 171 6.76 -12.97 -0.18
N GLU A 172 7.73 -13.64 0.45
CA GLU A 172 7.76 -15.11 0.53
C GLU A 172 6.44 -15.67 1.07
N ARG A 173 5.85 -14.95 2.04
CA ARG A 173 4.48 -15.18 2.53
C ARG A 173 3.79 -13.84 2.68
N GLY A 174 2.59 -13.72 2.12
CA GLY A 174 1.80 -12.49 2.13
C GLY A 174 2.28 -11.45 1.13
N GLY A 175 1.89 -10.20 1.37
CA GLY A 175 2.29 -9.07 0.53
C GLY A 175 2.25 -7.76 1.30
N VAL A 176 2.89 -6.75 0.73
CA VAL A 176 2.83 -5.37 1.20
C VAL A 176 2.26 -4.51 0.08
N THR A 177 1.22 -3.76 0.38
CA THR A 177 0.66 -2.74 -0.51
C THR A 177 0.87 -1.37 0.10
N LEU A 178 1.27 -0.40 -0.72
CA LEU A 178 1.29 1.01 -0.35
C LEU A 178 0.26 1.76 -1.19
N VAL A 179 -0.69 2.44 -0.52
CA VAL A 179 -1.71 3.30 -1.15
C VAL A 179 -1.35 4.77 -0.94
N ASN A 180 -1.45 5.58 -1.98
CA ASN A 180 -1.27 7.03 -1.89
C ASN A 180 -2.41 7.69 -1.12
N GLY A 181 -2.10 8.10 0.11
CA GLY A 181 -3.02 8.70 1.05
C GLY A 181 -3.50 10.10 0.69
N SER A 182 -2.80 10.80 -0.22
CA SER A 182 -3.20 12.14 -0.69
C SER A 182 -4.48 12.11 -1.53
N ARG A 183 -4.84 10.93 -2.05
CA ARG A 183 -6.07 10.74 -2.83
C ARG A 183 -7.29 10.73 -1.91
N MET A 184 -8.45 11.11 -2.45
CA MET A 184 -9.71 11.04 -1.70
C MET A 184 -10.08 9.59 -1.37
N VAL A 185 -10.80 9.40 -0.24
CA VAL A 185 -11.15 8.08 0.32
C VAL A 185 -11.65 7.05 -0.71
N GLY A 186 -12.53 7.46 -1.65
CA GLY A 186 -13.08 6.56 -2.66
C GLY A 186 -12.01 6.01 -3.61
N ARG A 187 -11.06 6.87 -4.02
CA ARG A 187 -9.95 6.49 -4.90
C ARG A 187 -8.91 5.65 -4.17
N ARG A 188 -8.63 5.95 -2.90
CA ARG A 188 -7.75 5.11 -2.04
C ARG A 188 -8.31 3.69 -1.91
N ARG A 189 -9.62 3.56 -1.66
CA ARG A 189 -10.31 2.27 -1.56
C ARG A 189 -10.31 1.50 -2.88
N LEU A 190 -10.53 2.19 -4.01
CA LEU A 190 -10.44 1.56 -5.33
C LEU A 190 -9.03 1.05 -5.63
N ALA A 191 -8.00 1.86 -5.36
CA ALA A 191 -6.61 1.45 -5.55
C ALA A 191 -6.27 0.24 -4.67
N ALA A 192 -6.61 0.27 -3.37
CA ALA A 192 -6.43 -0.88 -2.48
C ALA A 192 -7.14 -2.15 -2.98
N ALA A 193 -8.35 -2.03 -3.53
CA ALA A 193 -9.10 -3.15 -4.10
C ALA A 193 -8.44 -3.69 -5.38
N HIS A 194 -7.89 -2.82 -6.23
CA HIS A 194 -7.15 -3.18 -7.43
C HIS A 194 -5.88 -3.97 -7.07
N GLU A 195 -5.09 -3.45 -6.13
CA GLU A 195 -3.89 -4.08 -5.60
C GLU A 195 -4.16 -5.45 -4.94
N LEU A 196 -5.27 -5.57 -4.21
CA LEU A 196 -5.72 -6.86 -3.70
C LEU A 196 -5.98 -7.87 -4.84
N GLY A 197 -6.43 -7.40 -6.01
CA GLY A 197 -6.58 -8.22 -7.21
C GLY A 197 -5.26 -8.83 -7.66
N HIS A 198 -4.22 -8.01 -7.86
CA HIS A 198 -2.87 -8.48 -8.17
C HIS A 198 -2.33 -9.46 -7.13
N TYR A 199 -2.55 -9.15 -5.85
CA TYR A 199 -2.16 -10.04 -4.75
C TYR A 199 -2.81 -11.43 -4.87
N LEU A 200 -4.12 -11.47 -5.14
CA LEU A 200 -4.87 -12.73 -5.17
C LEU A 200 -4.55 -13.63 -6.35
N ILE A 201 -4.15 -13.09 -7.50
CA ILE A 201 -3.66 -13.90 -8.63
C ILE A 201 -2.18 -14.25 -8.48
N ALA A 202 -1.54 -13.83 -7.39
CA ALA A 202 -0.11 -13.95 -7.12
C ALA A 202 0.71 -13.58 -8.36
N ASP A 203 0.45 -12.38 -8.89
CA ASP A 203 1.09 -11.89 -10.10
C ASP A 203 2.61 -11.73 -9.91
N GLU A 204 3.37 -12.82 -10.11
CA GLU A 204 4.83 -12.81 -10.26
C GLU A 204 5.24 -12.36 -11.67
N TYR A 205 4.28 -12.21 -12.60
CA TYR A 205 4.47 -12.14 -14.06
C TYR A 205 4.88 -10.79 -14.61
N ALA A 206 5.28 -9.84 -13.77
CA ALA A 206 6.04 -8.73 -14.27
C ALA A 206 7.52 -9.13 -14.58
N LEU A 207 7.94 -10.38 -14.30
CA LEU A 207 9.25 -10.92 -14.68
C LEU A 207 9.44 -11.24 -16.19
N ASP A 208 8.39 -11.33 -17.00
CA ASP A 208 8.50 -11.68 -18.43
C ASP A 208 7.76 -10.67 -19.35
N TRP A 209 7.96 -9.37 -19.10
CA TRP A 209 7.36 -8.25 -19.85
C TRP A 209 7.69 -8.20 -21.36
N ARG A 210 8.56 -9.09 -21.87
CA ARG A 210 9.10 -9.00 -23.24
C ARG A 210 8.20 -9.62 -24.31
N ILE A 211 7.01 -10.14 -23.98
CA ILE A 211 6.06 -10.65 -24.96
C ILE A 211 4.65 -10.13 -24.61
N ALA A 212 4.06 -9.32 -25.51
CA ALA A 212 2.65 -8.91 -25.59
C ALA A 212 2.17 -7.68 -24.78
N SER A 213 2.42 -6.47 -25.31
CA SER A 213 1.82 -5.19 -24.89
C SER A 213 0.33 -5.03 -25.26
N SER A 214 -0.47 -6.08 -25.07
CA SER A 214 -1.93 -6.08 -25.24
C SER A 214 -2.60 -7.01 -24.23
N GLU A 215 -1.93 -8.07 -23.78
CA GLU A 215 -2.45 -8.96 -22.74
C GLU A 215 -2.34 -8.33 -21.36
N ALA A 216 -1.26 -7.59 -21.10
CA ALA A 216 -1.08 -6.77 -19.89
C ALA A 216 -2.18 -5.71 -19.77
N ASP A 217 -2.40 -4.90 -20.82
CA ASP A 217 -3.48 -3.91 -20.87
C ASP A 217 -4.87 -4.55 -20.65
N GLY A 218 -5.07 -5.77 -21.18
CA GLY A 218 -6.27 -6.55 -20.96
C GLY A 218 -6.42 -7.01 -19.51
N LEU A 219 -5.34 -7.43 -18.86
CA LEU A 219 -5.34 -7.85 -17.45
C LEU A 219 -5.65 -6.66 -16.54
N GLU A 220 -4.99 -5.53 -16.74
CA GLU A 220 -5.25 -4.28 -16.01
C GLU A 220 -6.73 -3.88 -16.07
N ALA A 221 -7.33 -3.89 -17.26
CA ALA A 221 -8.75 -3.60 -17.44
C ALA A 221 -9.67 -4.60 -16.72
N ARG A 222 -9.25 -5.87 -16.60
CA ARG A 222 -9.98 -6.92 -15.87
C ARG A 222 -9.81 -6.76 -14.36
N LEU A 223 -8.63 -6.40 -13.87
CA LEU A 223 -8.39 -6.10 -12.44
C LEU A 223 -9.10 -4.82 -12.00
N ASP A 224 -9.17 -3.82 -12.86
CA ASP A 224 -10.03 -2.65 -12.68
C ASP A 224 -11.51 -3.03 -12.50
N ARG A 225 -11.98 -3.97 -13.33
CA ARG A 225 -13.35 -4.48 -13.22
C ARG A 225 -13.54 -5.28 -11.93
N PHE A 226 -12.59 -6.14 -11.58
CA PHE A 226 -12.56 -6.86 -10.31
C PHE A 226 -12.66 -5.89 -9.12
N ALA A 227 -11.85 -4.83 -9.08
CA ALA A 227 -11.85 -3.86 -7.98
C ALA A 227 -13.21 -3.17 -7.81
N ARG A 228 -13.84 -2.78 -8.92
CA ARG A 228 -15.20 -2.22 -8.89
C ARG A 228 -16.24 -3.24 -8.47
N ALA A 229 -16.14 -4.49 -8.92
CA ALA A 229 -17.06 -5.56 -8.56
C ALA A 229 -16.95 -5.97 -7.08
N LEU A 230 -15.73 -5.99 -6.55
CA LEU A 230 -15.44 -6.27 -5.14
C LEU A 230 -16.11 -5.23 -4.22
N LEU A 231 -15.97 -3.95 -4.57
CA LEU A 231 -16.52 -2.82 -3.80
C LEU A 231 -18.02 -2.60 -4.02
N LEU A 232 -18.51 -2.86 -5.24
CA LEU A 232 -19.90 -2.68 -5.65
C LEU A 232 -20.46 -3.97 -6.29
N PRO A 233 -20.83 -4.96 -5.46
CA PRO A 233 -21.33 -6.26 -5.96
C PRO A 233 -22.63 -6.07 -6.76
N GLU A 234 -22.72 -6.75 -7.91
CA GLU A 234 -23.80 -6.51 -8.88
C GLU A 234 -25.20 -6.67 -8.27
N SER A 235 -25.45 -7.80 -7.61
CA SER A 235 -26.78 -8.13 -7.08
C SER A 235 -27.29 -7.07 -6.07
N ASP A 236 -26.41 -6.65 -5.16
CA ASP A 236 -26.73 -5.65 -4.15
C ASP A 236 -26.86 -4.24 -4.77
N LEU A 237 -25.94 -3.86 -5.68
CA LEU A 237 -26.01 -2.56 -6.33
C LEU A 237 -27.29 -2.42 -7.15
N ARG A 238 -27.69 -3.44 -7.93
CA ARG A 238 -28.97 -3.42 -8.68
C ARG A 238 -30.16 -3.20 -7.75
N THR A 239 -30.20 -3.96 -6.66
CA THR A 239 -31.30 -3.92 -5.69
C THR A 239 -31.40 -2.56 -5.01
N ARG A 240 -30.28 -2.03 -4.49
CA ARG A 240 -30.25 -0.74 -3.80
C ARG A 240 -30.45 0.43 -4.74
N TRP A 241 -29.84 0.38 -5.93
CA TRP A 241 -30.02 1.40 -6.96
C TRP A 241 -31.51 1.55 -7.30
N ALA A 242 -32.18 0.45 -7.64
CA ALA A 242 -33.62 0.46 -7.93
C ALA A 242 -34.44 0.99 -6.75
N ARG A 243 -34.09 0.60 -5.50
CA ARG A 243 -34.77 1.11 -4.30
C ARG A 243 -34.60 2.62 -4.15
N TRP A 244 -33.40 3.15 -4.31
CA TRP A 244 -33.13 4.58 -4.13
C TRP A 244 -33.70 5.44 -5.26
N THR A 245 -33.66 4.96 -6.50
CA THR A 245 -34.23 5.71 -7.64
C THR A 245 -35.76 5.73 -7.63
N ASN A 246 -36.40 4.73 -7.02
CA ASN A 246 -37.87 4.67 -6.91
C ASN A 246 -38.39 5.20 -5.56
N ALA A 247 -37.52 5.73 -4.70
CA ALA A 247 -37.94 6.32 -3.45
C ALA A 247 -38.71 7.63 -3.72
N PRO A 248 -39.82 7.88 -3.00
CA PRO A 248 -40.57 9.12 -3.15
C PRO A 248 -39.68 10.31 -2.80
N ASP A 249 -39.84 11.41 -3.54
CA ASP A 249 -39.11 12.68 -3.36
C ASP A 249 -37.58 12.61 -3.55
N GLU A 250 -37.04 11.48 -4.04
CA GLU A 250 -35.61 11.33 -4.33
C GLU A 250 -35.35 11.45 -5.84
N SER A 251 -34.30 12.19 -6.20
CA SER A 251 -33.82 12.27 -7.58
C SER A 251 -32.78 11.18 -7.88
N TRP A 252 -32.48 10.98 -9.17
CA TRP A 252 -31.35 10.12 -9.57
C TRP A 252 -30.01 10.59 -8.96
N ARG A 253 -29.85 11.91 -8.71
CA ARG A 253 -28.67 12.48 -8.07
C ARG A 253 -28.59 12.01 -6.62
N ASP A 254 -29.71 12.01 -5.92
CA ASP A 254 -29.78 11.58 -4.53
C ASP A 254 -29.48 10.09 -4.40
N ALA A 255 -30.00 9.27 -5.31
CA ALA A 255 -29.65 7.86 -5.40
C ALA A 255 -28.13 7.65 -5.61
N ALA A 256 -27.49 8.46 -6.46
CA ALA A 256 -26.04 8.42 -6.65
C ALA A 256 -25.26 8.79 -5.38
N VAL A 257 -25.69 9.83 -4.66
CA VAL A 257 -25.08 10.23 -3.39
C VAL A 257 -25.21 9.12 -2.33
N ARG A 258 -26.40 8.50 -2.21
CA ARG A 258 -26.62 7.37 -1.31
C ARG A 258 -25.75 6.17 -1.67
N ALA A 259 -25.67 5.82 -2.95
CA ALA A 259 -24.87 4.71 -3.42
C ALA A 259 -23.37 4.92 -3.17
N ALA A 260 -22.83 6.08 -3.56
CA ALA A 260 -21.41 6.40 -3.35
C ALA A 260 -21.04 6.38 -1.86
N SER A 261 -21.90 6.92 -0.99
CA SER A 261 -21.69 6.89 0.46
C SER A 261 -21.77 5.47 1.03
N HIS A 262 -22.75 4.67 0.61
CA HIS A 262 -22.95 3.30 1.10
C HIS A 262 -21.74 2.40 0.84
N TYR A 263 -21.24 2.39 -0.40
CA TYR A 263 -20.06 1.60 -0.79
C TYR A 263 -18.72 2.31 -0.52
N ARG A 264 -18.77 3.59 -0.12
CA ARG A 264 -17.62 4.47 0.11
C ARG A 264 -16.68 4.52 -1.10
N VAL A 265 -17.24 4.84 -2.26
CA VAL A 265 -16.50 5.01 -3.52
C VAL A 265 -16.71 6.42 -4.06
N ASP A 266 -15.83 6.86 -4.96
CA ASP A 266 -16.05 8.13 -5.65
C ASP A 266 -17.11 8.02 -6.76
N MET A 267 -17.60 9.18 -7.21
CA MET A 267 -18.65 9.22 -8.23
C MET A 267 -18.21 8.68 -9.59
N ALA A 268 -16.91 8.76 -9.91
CA ALA A 268 -16.39 8.22 -11.16
C ALA A 268 -16.44 6.68 -11.16
N THR A 269 -16.09 6.06 -10.03
CA THR A 269 -16.16 4.62 -9.78
C THR A 269 -17.60 4.13 -9.85
N LEU A 270 -18.51 4.82 -9.14
CA LEU A 270 -19.94 4.51 -9.18
C LEU A 270 -20.50 4.62 -10.61
N ALA A 271 -20.25 5.74 -11.30
CA ALA A 271 -20.71 5.95 -12.67
C ALA A 271 -20.23 4.86 -13.62
N ARG A 272 -18.95 4.48 -13.52
CA ARG A 272 -18.36 3.40 -14.33
C ARG A 272 -19.07 2.08 -14.06
N ARG A 273 -19.27 1.71 -12.80
CA ARG A 273 -19.94 0.47 -12.41
C ARG A 273 -21.39 0.42 -12.87
N LEU A 274 -22.15 1.49 -12.68
CA LEU A 274 -23.55 1.57 -13.13
C LEU A 274 -23.67 1.41 -14.65
N LYS A 275 -22.72 1.98 -15.41
CA LYS A 275 -22.64 1.81 -16.88
C LYS A 275 -22.28 0.37 -17.26
N GLU A 276 -21.30 -0.25 -16.60
CA GLU A 276 -20.90 -1.64 -16.83
C GLU A 276 -22.05 -2.62 -16.62
N LEU A 277 -22.89 -2.37 -15.60
CA LEU A 277 -24.08 -3.16 -15.29
C LEU A 277 -25.33 -2.75 -16.09
N ARG A 278 -25.21 -1.76 -16.98
CA ARG A 278 -26.33 -1.20 -17.76
C ARG A 278 -27.51 -0.75 -16.89
N LEU A 279 -27.20 -0.22 -15.71
CA LEU A 279 -28.19 0.39 -14.80
C LEU A 279 -28.51 1.84 -15.16
N VAL A 280 -27.63 2.48 -15.93
CA VAL A 280 -27.79 3.83 -16.44
C VAL A 280 -27.23 3.92 -17.86
N GLU A 281 -27.81 4.82 -18.67
CA GLU A 281 -27.29 5.17 -19.99
C GLU A 281 -25.99 5.98 -19.89
N HIS A 282 -25.26 6.07 -21.00
CA HIS A 282 -23.96 6.77 -21.03
C HIS A 282 -24.04 8.23 -20.57
N SER A 283 -25.04 8.98 -21.02
CA SER A 283 -25.23 10.39 -20.63
C SER A 283 -25.45 10.53 -19.12
N ARG A 284 -26.25 9.65 -18.53
CA ARG A 284 -26.51 9.64 -17.08
C ARG A 284 -25.25 9.28 -16.29
N ALA A 285 -24.41 8.37 -16.79
CA ALA A 285 -23.13 8.07 -16.15
C ALA A 285 -22.20 9.29 -16.11
N GLU A 286 -22.15 10.09 -17.19
CA GLU A 286 -21.39 11.35 -17.22
C GLU A 286 -21.96 12.37 -16.22
N ASP A 287 -23.29 12.50 -16.11
CA ASP A 287 -23.91 13.36 -15.10
C ASP A 287 -23.52 12.93 -13.68
N ILE A 288 -23.59 11.62 -13.38
CA ILE A 288 -23.25 11.05 -12.07
C ILE A 288 -21.79 11.35 -11.73
N ARG A 289 -20.86 11.20 -12.68
CA ARG A 289 -19.44 11.48 -12.49
C ARG A 289 -19.17 12.91 -12.02
N GLN A 290 -20.00 13.87 -12.43
CA GLN A 290 -19.88 15.29 -12.05
C GLN A 290 -20.57 15.64 -10.72
N VAL A 291 -21.28 14.69 -10.10
CA VAL A 291 -21.97 14.95 -8.82
C VAL A 291 -20.94 15.21 -7.73
N GLN A 292 -21.19 16.26 -6.96
CA GLN A 292 -20.48 16.52 -5.72
C GLN A 292 -21.45 16.31 -4.55
N THR A 293 -21.01 15.51 -3.58
CA THR A 293 -21.70 15.35 -2.30
C THR A 293 -21.53 16.62 -1.48
N ARG A 294 -22.64 17.26 -1.13
CA ARG A 294 -22.69 18.51 -0.35
C ARG A 294 -22.90 18.20 1.11
N ARG A 295 -22.59 19.18 1.98
CA ARG A 295 -22.87 19.09 3.41
C ARG A 295 -24.36 18.88 3.72
N ALA A 296 -25.25 19.52 2.95
CA ALA A 296 -26.69 19.30 3.06
C ALA A 296 -27.05 17.83 2.80
N ASP A 297 -26.46 17.21 1.77
CA ASP A 297 -26.71 15.80 1.46
C ASP A 297 -26.29 14.90 2.64
N ILE A 298 -25.14 15.17 3.27
CA ILE A 298 -24.64 14.40 4.41
C ILE A 298 -25.62 14.43 5.57
N VAL A 299 -26.16 15.61 5.89
CA VAL A 299 -27.08 15.80 7.02
C VAL A 299 -28.48 15.26 6.70
N GLU A 300 -29.05 15.64 5.55
CA GLU A 300 -30.42 15.24 5.18
C GLU A 300 -30.56 13.73 4.98
N LYS A 301 -29.50 13.07 4.50
CA LYS A 301 -29.53 11.65 4.15
C LYS A 301 -28.81 10.76 5.18
N ASP A 302 -28.37 11.34 6.30
CA ASP A 302 -27.65 10.68 7.39
C ASP A 302 -26.46 9.84 6.87
N LEU A 303 -25.63 10.46 6.04
CA LEU A 303 -24.51 9.77 5.38
C LEU A 303 -23.35 9.58 6.35
N VAL A 304 -22.82 8.36 6.41
CA VAL A 304 -21.61 8.08 7.17
C VAL A 304 -20.39 8.68 6.46
N VAL A 305 -19.71 9.60 7.14
CA VAL A 305 -18.44 10.17 6.69
C VAL A 305 -17.31 9.36 7.33
N SER A 306 -16.64 8.54 6.52
CA SER A 306 -15.48 7.76 6.94
C SER A 306 -14.29 8.12 6.07
N ASP A 307 -13.14 8.39 6.69
CA ASP A 307 -11.90 8.73 6.00
C ASP A 307 -10.92 7.55 6.03
N GLU A 308 -11.33 6.45 5.41
CA GLU A 308 -10.57 5.20 5.42
C GLU A 308 -9.28 5.31 4.61
N LEU A 309 -8.19 4.72 5.11
CA LEU A 309 -6.82 4.85 4.56
C LEU A 309 -6.30 6.31 4.56
N ALA A 310 -6.74 7.15 5.50
CA ALA A 310 -6.13 8.47 5.68
C ALA A 310 -4.65 8.35 6.10
N PRO A 311 -3.72 9.08 5.46
CA PRO A 311 -2.30 8.94 5.76
C PRO A 311 -1.92 9.65 7.07
N ALA A 312 -0.97 9.14 7.85
CA ALA A 312 -0.36 7.82 7.72
C ALA A 312 -1.28 6.73 8.32
N SER A 313 -1.47 5.63 7.58
CA SER A 313 -2.25 4.47 8.01
C SER A 313 -1.40 3.21 7.91
N LEU A 314 -1.35 2.44 9.00
CA LEU A 314 -0.64 1.17 9.07
C LEU A 314 -1.63 0.03 9.36
N PRO A 315 -1.38 -1.20 8.89
CA PRO A 315 -2.17 -2.36 9.28
C PRO A 315 -2.11 -2.59 10.79
N ARG A 316 -3.25 -2.81 11.43
CA ARG A 316 -3.34 -3.00 12.88
C ARG A 316 -2.49 -4.15 13.40
N ALA A 317 -2.46 -5.26 12.67
CA ALA A 317 -1.64 -6.43 13.01
C ALA A 317 -0.13 -6.08 13.00
N TYR A 318 0.30 -5.23 12.07
CA TYR A 318 1.67 -4.74 12.00
C TYR A 318 2.01 -3.84 13.20
N GLU A 319 1.14 -2.87 13.53
CA GLU A 319 1.32 -2.03 14.72
C GLU A 319 1.45 -2.87 16.00
N GLN A 320 0.55 -3.85 16.17
CA GLN A 320 0.58 -4.77 17.31
C GLN A 320 1.89 -5.57 17.39
N ALA A 321 2.40 -6.03 16.24
CA ALA A 321 3.67 -6.73 16.17
C ALA A 321 4.83 -5.81 16.58
N VAL A 322 4.90 -4.58 16.08
CA VAL A 322 5.95 -3.62 16.45
C VAL A 322 5.90 -3.30 17.95
N LEU A 323 4.72 -3.07 18.51
CA LEU A 323 4.57 -2.84 19.95
C LEU A 323 4.96 -4.07 20.78
N ALA A 324 4.71 -5.28 20.29
CA ALA A 324 5.18 -6.51 20.92
C ALA A 324 6.71 -6.63 20.88
N LEU A 325 7.36 -6.22 19.77
CA LEU A 325 8.83 -6.15 19.68
C LEU A 325 9.42 -5.17 20.67
N TYR A 326 8.79 -4.01 20.84
CA TYR A 326 9.24 -3.01 21.79
C TYR A 326 9.08 -3.51 23.24
N ARG A 327 7.91 -4.07 23.59
CA ARG A 327 7.65 -4.61 24.94
C ARG A 327 8.60 -5.71 25.38
N ARG A 328 9.11 -6.52 24.44
CA ARG A 328 10.10 -7.57 24.73
C ARG A 328 11.54 -7.09 24.58
N GLU A 329 11.75 -5.78 24.44
CA GLU A 329 13.05 -5.14 24.29
C GLU A 329 13.87 -5.65 23.09
N ALA A 330 13.22 -6.21 22.07
CA ALA A 330 13.88 -6.67 20.84
C ALA A 330 14.24 -5.52 19.89
N VAL A 331 13.60 -4.37 20.06
CA VAL A 331 13.91 -3.13 19.34
C VAL A 331 13.97 -1.97 20.32
N THR A 332 14.86 -1.02 20.06
CA THR A 332 14.94 0.22 20.83
C THR A 332 13.71 1.09 20.59
N GLU A 333 13.47 2.07 21.46
CA GLU A 333 12.41 3.06 21.30
C GLU A 333 12.47 3.74 19.93
N GLY A 334 13.64 4.26 19.54
CA GLY A 334 13.82 4.91 18.24
C GLY A 334 13.53 4.00 17.06
N ARG A 335 13.85 2.70 17.16
CA ARG A 335 13.52 1.73 16.10
C ARG A 335 12.03 1.43 16.05
N ALA A 336 11.35 1.31 17.20
CA ALA A 336 9.90 1.14 17.26
C ALA A 336 9.17 2.33 16.63
N LEU A 337 9.56 3.56 16.98
CA LEU A 337 8.98 4.79 16.39
C LEU A 337 9.21 4.88 14.88
N GLY A 338 10.39 4.46 14.41
CA GLY A 338 10.69 4.38 12.97
C GLY A 338 9.80 3.37 12.23
N LEU A 339 9.62 2.17 12.79
CA LEU A 339 8.73 1.13 12.25
C LEU A 339 7.26 1.58 12.23
N LEU A 340 6.85 2.39 13.22
CA LEU A 340 5.50 2.98 13.29
C LEU A 340 5.35 4.22 12.40
N LEU A 341 6.36 4.57 11.59
CA LEU A 341 6.30 5.65 10.59
C LEU A 341 5.86 7.01 11.15
N GLY A 342 6.16 7.27 12.42
CA GLY A 342 5.79 8.52 13.09
C GLY A 342 4.31 8.67 13.45
N THR A 343 3.50 7.60 13.41
CA THR A 343 2.13 7.62 13.96
C THR A 343 2.08 7.55 15.49
N PHE A 344 3.24 7.28 16.13
CA PHE A 344 3.43 7.27 17.57
C PHE A 344 4.56 8.23 17.95
N ASP A 345 4.46 8.78 19.17
CA ASP A 345 5.57 9.42 19.87
C ASP A 345 6.03 8.56 21.06
N SER A 346 7.13 8.97 21.70
CA SER A 346 7.69 8.26 22.87
C SER A 346 6.68 8.07 24.00
N ALA A 347 5.78 9.04 24.20
CA ALA A 347 4.75 8.98 25.25
C ALA A 347 3.60 8.02 24.90
N SER A 348 3.42 7.72 23.62
CA SER A 348 2.39 6.78 23.13
C SER A 348 2.85 5.32 23.17
N LEU A 349 4.14 5.06 23.40
CA LEU A 349 4.66 3.71 23.52
C LEU A 349 4.31 3.09 24.88
N PRO A 350 4.10 1.76 24.94
CA PRO A 350 3.85 1.06 26.21
C PRO A 350 5.00 1.23 27.20
N GLU A 351 4.70 1.45 28.49
CA GLU A 351 5.74 1.42 29.52
C GLU A 351 6.39 0.03 29.59
N LEU A 352 7.73 0.02 29.63
CA LEU A 352 8.51 -1.19 29.85
C LEU A 352 8.53 -1.54 31.34
N PRO A 353 8.53 -2.83 31.71
CA PRO A 353 8.64 -3.22 33.10
C PRO A 353 9.97 -2.71 33.70
N PRO A 354 9.99 -2.34 34.99
CA PRO A 354 11.21 -1.89 35.64
C PRO A 354 12.24 -3.03 35.66
N VAL A 355 13.48 -2.74 35.25
CA VAL A 355 14.59 -3.69 35.32
C VAL A 355 14.77 -4.15 36.78
N PRO A 356 14.74 -5.47 37.08
CA PRO A 356 14.98 -5.96 38.42
C PRO A 356 16.36 -5.47 38.91
N GLY A 357 16.41 -4.85 40.09
CA GLY A 357 17.64 -4.26 40.63
C GLY A 357 18.82 -5.23 40.80
N SER A 358 18.61 -6.54 40.63
CA SER A 358 19.67 -7.56 40.57
C SER A 358 20.49 -7.55 39.29
N GLU A 359 19.97 -7.06 38.16
CA GLU A 359 20.71 -7.02 36.88
C GLU A 359 21.64 -5.81 36.75
N ILE A 360 21.40 -4.77 37.55
CA ILE A 360 22.22 -3.53 37.58
C ILE A 360 23.63 -3.81 38.12
N TRP A 361 23.80 -4.85 38.94
CA TRP A 361 25.10 -5.17 39.59
C TRP A 361 25.98 -6.13 38.78
N THR A 362 25.44 -6.78 37.75
CA THR A 362 26.17 -7.75 36.92
C THR A 362 27.04 -7.13 35.82
N VAL A 363 26.91 -5.83 35.56
CA VAL A 363 27.71 -5.12 34.52
C VAL A 363 28.95 -4.42 35.11
N THR A 364 29.15 -4.47 36.42
CA THR A 364 30.28 -3.82 37.12
C THR A 364 31.18 -4.79 37.90
N SER A 365 31.11 -6.11 37.66
CA SER A 365 32.00 -7.09 38.31
C SER A 365 32.97 -7.74 37.33
#